data_AF-A0A1G7C4D9-F1
#
_entry.id   AF-A0A1G7C4D9-F1
#
_cell.length_a   1.000
_cell.length_b   1.000
_cell.length_c   1.000
_cell.angle_alpha   90.00
_cell.angle_beta   90.00
_cell.angle_gamma   90.00
#
_symmetry.space_group_name_H-M   'P 1'
#
loop_
_entity.id
_entity.type
_entity.pdbx_description
1 polymer ?
#
loop_
_entity_poly.entity_id
_entity_poly.type
_entity_poly.pdbx_seq_one_letter_code
_entity_poly.pdbx_strand_id
1 'polypeptide(L)'
;MPADPAQTTARIVVAAVCLRDDAGRVLAVRKRGTTRFMQPGGKLEPGETPAQAAVREVREEIGLDIEVRYLGEFTTEAANEPGAVLESTVFTAELTGTPVADGEIEELRWVEPDATDADLAPLLRDHVLLALAARVTVVGVGADGRPAAPDLVAGADVLLGGARHLDLVPLVPGQVRRPWPSPLRPGLAAELARHSGRRVVALASGDPLVSGIGGTLVDLLGADAVELHPAVSSVALARARMGWPAETTAVVTVVGRDPHAVLRELAPGRRVLVLSSDERTPAEVARLLTDARYGASAMTVLGDLGAPTESRATGTAASWNGTSPRLHVLALELDGPVVGSWATGLPDDAFEHDGQLTKRDLRAVALARLQPQPGQLLWDVGAGAGSVGIEWMRAHPSCRTVAVEADPERAARIARNAAALGVPALEVVTGRAPGVLPAEAPDAVFVGGGATAPGLLDACVARLRPGGRLVVHGVTIETEVLLAERYADLGGELTRVGVEHAAPIGSFTGWTPARTVTQWSWSKHP
;
A
#
# COMPACT_ATOMS: atom_id res chain seq x y z
N MET A 1 -45.63 -32.56 -20.24
CA MET A 1 -45.28 -31.77 -19.06
C MET A 1 -44.42 -30.61 -19.52
N PRO A 2 -44.85 -29.35 -19.33
CA PRO A 2 -43.96 -28.23 -19.59
C PRO A 2 -42.89 -28.17 -18.51
N ALA A 3 -41.69 -27.73 -18.90
CA ALA A 3 -40.53 -27.58 -18.03
C ALA A 3 -40.79 -26.54 -16.92
N ASP A 4 -40.30 -26.85 -15.72
CA ASP A 4 -40.33 -26.02 -14.52
C ASP A 4 -39.56 -24.70 -14.76
N PRO A 5 -40.15 -23.51 -14.51
CA PRO A 5 -39.44 -22.24 -14.65
C PRO A 5 -38.30 -22.17 -13.64
N ALA A 6 -37.13 -21.72 -14.10
CA ALA A 6 -35.91 -21.57 -13.32
C ALA A 6 -36.19 -20.90 -11.95
N GLN A 7 -36.12 -21.67 -10.86
CA GLN A 7 -36.02 -21.15 -9.51
C GLN A 7 -34.80 -20.23 -9.47
N THR A 8 -35.06 -18.93 -9.37
CA THR A 8 -34.00 -17.94 -9.22
C THR A 8 -33.50 -18.05 -7.79
N THR A 9 -32.37 -18.73 -7.58
CA THR A 9 -31.75 -18.89 -6.26
C THR A 9 -31.47 -17.51 -5.66
N ALA A 10 -32.00 -17.24 -4.47
CA ALA A 10 -31.78 -15.96 -3.78
C ALA A 10 -30.28 -15.80 -3.48
N ARG A 11 -29.67 -14.70 -3.94
CA ARG A 11 -28.26 -14.35 -3.67
C ARG A 11 -28.21 -13.32 -2.56
N ILE A 12 -27.37 -13.58 -1.57
CA ILE A 12 -27.12 -12.71 -0.43
C ILE A 12 -25.66 -12.25 -0.50
N VAL A 13 -25.43 -10.95 -0.56
CA VAL A 13 -24.08 -10.37 -0.58
C VAL A 13 -23.79 -9.74 0.78
N VAL A 14 -22.72 -10.17 1.43
CA VAL A 14 -22.32 -9.69 2.76
C VAL A 14 -20.84 -9.35 2.82
N ALA A 15 -20.48 -8.53 3.81
CA ALA A 15 -19.11 -8.37 4.24
C ALA A 15 -18.95 -8.91 5.67
N ALA A 16 -17.85 -9.61 5.94
CA ALA A 16 -17.62 -10.28 7.21
C ALA A 16 -16.18 -10.08 7.69
N VAL A 17 -15.95 -10.11 9.00
CA VAL A 17 -14.63 -9.88 9.61
C VAL A 17 -14.22 -11.04 10.49
N CYS A 18 -13.01 -11.54 10.27
CA CYS A 18 -12.33 -12.43 11.20
C CYS A 18 -11.45 -11.62 12.16
N LEU A 19 -11.83 -11.63 13.43
CA LEU A 19 -11.06 -11.06 14.54
C LEU A 19 -10.36 -12.19 15.28
N ARG A 20 -9.07 -12.03 15.54
CA ARG A 20 -8.24 -13.00 16.27
C ARG A 20 -7.80 -12.44 17.61
N ASP A 21 -7.80 -13.28 18.64
CA ASP A 21 -7.15 -12.96 19.92
C ASP A 21 -5.65 -13.32 19.90
N ASP A 22 -4.95 -13.02 20.99
CA ASP A 22 -3.52 -13.31 21.15
C ASP A 22 -3.20 -14.81 21.11
N ALA A 23 -4.20 -15.68 21.33
CA ALA A 23 -4.07 -17.12 21.22
C ALA A 23 -4.37 -17.64 19.79
N GLY A 24 -4.73 -16.75 18.85
CA GLY A 24 -5.06 -17.07 17.47
C GLY A 24 -6.50 -17.56 17.25
N ARG A 25 -7.34 -17.56 18.29
CA ARG A 25 -8.75 -17.99 18.20
C ARG A 25 -9.58 -16.94 17.47
N VAL A 26 -10.58 -17.38 16.72
CA VAL A 26 -11.44 -16.52 15.91
C VAL A 26 -12.71 -16.18 16.68
N LEU A 27 -13.06 -14.89 16.72
CA LEU A 27 -14.33 -14.44 17.28
C LEU A 27 -15.48 -14.87 16.36
N ALA A 28 -16.43 -15.60 16.92
CA ALA A 28 -17.70 -15.91 16.31
C ALA A 28 -18.85 -15.30 17.13
N VAL A 29 -19.89 -14.85 16.45
CA VAL A 29 -21.07 -14.21 17.01
C VAL A 29 -22.32 -15.01 16.65
N ARG A 30 -23.33 -14.96 17.51
CA ARG A 30 -24.64 -15.55 17.23
C ARG A 30 -25.73 -14.48 17.36
N LYS A 31 -26.58 -14.39 16.34
CA LYS A 31 -27.68 -13.43 16.28
C LYS A 31 -28.86 -13.93 17.11
N ARG A 32 -29.66 -13.01 17.63
CA ARG A 32 -30.91 -13.35 18.35
C ARG A 32 -31.83 -14.16 17.47
N GLY A 33 -32.29 -15.29 18.00
CA GLY A 33 -33.20 -16.19 17.27
C GLY A 33 -32.54 -17.06 16.20
N THR A 34 -31.21 -17.09 16.12
CA THR A 34 -30.46 -18.01 15.24
C THR A 34 -29.67 -19.04 16.05
N THR A 35 -29.40 -20.20 15.44
CA THR A 35 -28.70 -21.31 16.11
C THR A 35 -27.22 -21.40 15.74
N ARG A 36 -26.79 -20.73 14.67
CA ARG A 36 -25.41 -20.81 14.17
C ARG A 36 -24.55 -19.63 14.60
N PHE A 37 -23.29 -19.91 14.91
CA PHE A 37 -22.23 -18.92 15.10
C PHE A 37 -21.59 -18.57 13.76
N MET A 38 -21.33 -17.29 13.53
CA MET A 38 -20.74 -16.75 12.30
C MET A 38 -19.73 -15.66 12.61
N GLN A 39 -19.03 -15.17 11.60
CA GLN A 39 -18.25 -13.94 11.74
C GLN A 39 -19.17 -12.75 12.02
N PRO A 40 -18.72 -11.74 12.78
CA PRO A 40 -19.32 -10.42 12.72
C PRO A 40 -19.41 -9.93 11.28
N GLY A 41 -20.55 -9.38 10.88
CA GLY A 41 -20.79 -8.96 9.51
C GLY A 41 -22.25 -8.99 9.06
N GLY A 42 -22.48 -8.33 7.94
CA GLY A 42 -23.83 -8.11 7.43
C GLY A 42 -23.88 -7.65 5.97
N LYS A 43 -25.08 -7.27 5.55
CA LYS A 43 -25.37 -6.89 4.16
C LYS A 43 -24.81 -5.50 3.88
N LEU A 44 -24.39 -5.28 2.62
CA LEU A 44 -23.92 -3.96 2.18
C LEU A 44 -25.09 -2.98 2.07
N GLU A 45 -24.88 -1.74 2.50
CA GLU A 45 -25.81 -0.64 2.25
C GLU A 45 -25.61 -0.02 0.85
N PRO A 46 -26.63 0.67 0.29
CA PRO A 46 -26.49 1.34 -1.00
C PRO A 46 -25.32 2.34 -1.04
N GLY A 47 -24.37 2.11 -1.95
CA GLY A 47 -23.19 2.97 -2.12
C GLY A 47 -22.01 2.63 -1.21
N GLU A 48 -22.14 1.61 -0.37
CA GLU A 48 -21.10 1.15 0.54
C GLU A 48 -20.15 0.14 -0.13
N THR A 49 -18.85 0.27 0.12
CA THR A 49 -17.87 -0.77 -0.26
C THR A 49 -17.91 -1.94 0.74
N PRO A 50 -17.51 -3.16 0.36
CA PRO A 50 -17.46 -4.28 1.30
C PRO A 50 -16.62 -3.99 2.56
N ALA A 51 -15.53 -3.23 2.43
CA ALA A 51 -14.69 -2.85 3.57
C ALA A 51 -15.41 -1.89 4.53
N GLN A 52 -16.17 -0.92 4.00
CA GLN A 52 -16.98 -0.02 4.82
C GLN A 52 -18.08 -0.78 5.57
N ALA A 53 -18.76 -1.70 4.88
CA ALA A 53 -19.78 -2.57 5.48
C ALA A 53 -19.19 -3.40 6.63
N ALA A 54 -18.03 -4.03 6.40
CA ALA A 54 -17.33 -4.81 7.41
C ALA A 54 -17.00 -4.00 8.68
N VAL A 55 -16.50 -2.77 8.52
CA VAL A 55 -16.16 -1.89 9.65
C VAL A 55 -17.42 -1.41 10.38
N ARG A 56 -18.49 -1.05 9.65
CA ARG A 56 -19.77 -0.63 10.24
C ARG A 56 -20.39 -1.76 11.07
N GLU A 57 -20.52 -2.94 10.49
CA GLU A 57 -21.13 -4.11 11.14
C GLU A 57 -20.35 -4.50 12.41
N VAL A 58 -19.01 -4.50 12.37
CA VAL A 58 -18.21 -4.77 13.59
C VAL A 58 -18.46 -3.74 14.68
N ARG A 59 -18.61 -2.46 14.34
CA ARG A 59 -18.92 -1.42 15.33
C ARG A 59 -20.32 -1.64 15.94
N GLU A 60 -21.31 -1.96 15.12
CA GLU A 60 -22.71 -2.15 15.54
C GLU A 60 -22.94 -3.45 16.33
N GLU A 61 -22.27 -4.53 15.95
CA GLU A 61 -22.49 -5.86 16.52
C GLU A 61 -21.65 -6.12 17.76
N ILE A 62 -20.43 -5.54 17.84
CA ILE A 62 -19.48 -5.85 18.91
C ILE A 62 -18.73 -4.64 19.50
N GLY A 63 -19.05 -3.41 19.07
CA GLY A 63 -18.56 -2.18 19.69
C GLY A 63 -17.10 -1.82 19.40
N LEU A 64 -16.47 -2.40 18.38
CA LEU A 64 -15.05 -2.17 18.07
C LEU A 64 -14.85 -1.31 16.82
N ASP A 65 -13.89 -0.39 16.89
CA ASP A 65 -13.33 0.31 15.72
C ASP A 65 -12.11 -0.46 15.21
N ILE A 66 -12.14 -0.89 13.96
CA ILE A 66 -11.11 -1.77 13.39
C ILE A 66 -10.58 -1.28 12.05
N GLU A 67 -9.35 -1.66 11.73
CA GLU A 67 -8.79 -1.54 10.39
C GLU A 67 -8.80 -2.93 9.73
N VAL A 68 -9.53 -3.05 8.61
CA VAL A 68 -9.75 -4.33 7.93
C VAL A 68 -8.72 -4.56 6.83
N ARG A 69 -8.22 -5.79 6.75
CA ARG A 69 -7.36 -6.31 5.66
C ARG A 69 -8.11 -7.39 4.90
N TYR A 70 -8.21 -7.24 3.59
CA TYR A 70 -8.92 -8.19 2.73
C TYR A 70 -8.35 -9.60 2.86
N LEU A 71 -9.21 -10.58 3.14
CA LEU A 71 -8.85 -12.01 3.19
C LEU A 71 -9.23 -12.72 1.89
N GLY A 72 -10.47 -12.56 1.42
CA GLY A 72 -10.95 -13.33 0.27
C GLY A 72 -12.42 -13.10 -0.04
N GLU A 73 -12.85 -13.55 -1.21
CA GLU A 73 -14.24 -13.67 -1.59
C GLU A 73 -14.62 -15.15 -1.58
N PHE A 74 -15.72 -15.47 -0.91
CA PHE A 74 -16.17 -16.84 -0.72
C PHE A 74 -17.65 -16.97 -1.08
N THR A 75 -18.00 -18.12 -1.67
CA THR A 75 -19.38 -18.46 -2.02
C THR A 75 -19.76 -19.75 -1.31
N THR A 76 -20.85 -19.73 -0.56
CA THR A 76 -21.33 -20.86 0.23
C THR A 76 -22.86 -20.83 0.39
N GLU A 77 -23.43 -21.82 1.08
CA GLU A 77 -24.85 -21.81 1.44
C GLU A 77 -25.09 -20.85 2.62
N ALA A 78 -26.15 -20.06 2.56
CA ALA A 78 -26.48 -19.12 3.64
C ALA A 78 -26.82 -19.86 4.94
N ALA A 79 -26.24 -19.40 6.05
CA ALA A 79 -26.35 -20.11 7.33
C ALA A 79 -27.78 -20.20 7.87
N ASN A 80 -28.59 -19.16 7.65
CA ASN A 80 -29.93 -19.00 8.22
C ASN A 80 -31.05 -18.92 7.17
N GLU A 81 -30.74 -19.04 5.87
CA GLU A 81 -31.69 -18.92 4.76
C GLU A 81 -31.55 -20.13 3.82
N PRO A 82 -32.25 -21.25 4.09
CA PRO A 82 -32.11 -22.49 3.31
C PRO A 82 -32.36 -22.27 1.81
N GLY A 83 -31.45 -22.73 0.97
CA GLY A 83 -31.53 -22.58 -0.49
C GLY A 83 -31.06 -21.22 -1.03
N ALA A 84 -30.62 -20.29 -0.19
CA ALA A 84 -29.97 -19.06 -0.63
C ALA A 84 -28.44 -19.24 -0.74
N VAL A 85 -27.84 -18.60 -1.74
CA VAL A 85 -26.39 -18.55 -1.93
C VAL A 85 -25.84 -17.31 -1.26
N LEU A 86 -24.86 -17.49 -0.38
CA LEU A 86 -24.12 -16.42 0.26
C LEU A 86 -22.84 -16.13 -0.52
N GLU A 87 -22.66 -14.87 -0.90
CA GLU A 87 -21.41 -14.33 -1.43
C GLU A 87 -20.86 -13.35 -0.40
N SER A 88 -19.71 -13.70 0.18
CA SER A 88 -19.11 -12.91 1.24
C SER A 88 -17.74 -12.41 0.83
N THR A 89 -17.53 -11.10 0.96
CA THR A 89 -16.19 -10.53 1.04
C THR A 89 -15.74 -10.58 2.50
N VAL A 90 -14.69 -11.35 2.78
CA VAL A 90 -14.19 -11.55 4.13
C VAL A 90 -12.90 -10.75 4.32
N PHE A 91 -12.78 -10.14 5.50
CA PHE A 91 -11.63 -9.40 5.97
C PHE A 91 -11.05 -10.01 7.24
N THR A 92 -9.83 -9.63 7.58
CA THR A 92 -9.21 -9.84 8.89
C THR A 92 -8.98 -8.49 9.56
N ALA A 93 -8.97 -8.45 10.89
CA ALA A 93 -8.58 -7.26 11.64
C ALA A 93 -7.91 -7.66 12.95
N GLU A 94 -7.05 -6.76 13.45
CA GLU A 94 -6.49 -6.87 14.80
C GLU A 94 -7.53 -6.43 15.83
N LEU A 95 -7.45 -7.03 17.02
CA LEU A 95 -8.32 -6.67 18.13
C LEU A 95 -7.88 -5.32 18.71
N THR A 96 -8.75 -4.32 18.64
CA THR A 96 -8.49 -2.97 19.18
C THR A 96 -9.04 -2.77 20.60
N GLY A 97 -9.75 -3.76 21.14
CA GLY A 97 -10.38 -3.72 22.46
C GLY A 97 -11.09 -5.03 22.79
N THR A 98 -11.84 -5.04 23.90
CA THR A 98 -12.65 -6.20 24.30
C THR A 98 -14.01 -6.16 23.59
N PRO A 99 -14.37 -7.16 22.76
CA PRO A 99 -15.66 -7.19 22.07
C PRO A 99 -16.80 -7.41 23.07
N VAL A 100 -17.90 -6.68 22.89
CA VAL A 100 -19.12 -6.79 23.70
C VAL A 100 -20.30 -6.92 22.77
N ALA A 101 -21.12 -7.97 22.92
CA ALA A 101 -22.29 -8.17 22.09
C ALA A 101 -23.25 -6.96 22.17
N ASP A 102 -23.64 -6.44 21.02
CA ASP A 102 -24.57 -5.34 20.85
C ASP A 102 -25.48 -5.56 19.62
N GLY A 103 -26.41 -4.64 19.36
CA GLY A 103 -27.23 -4.66 18.15
C GLY A 103 -28.17 -5.87 18.11
N GLU A 104 -27.92 -6.80 17.20
CA GLU A 104 -28.67 -8.07 17.06
C GLU A 104 -27.93 -9.30 17.62
N ILE A 105 -26.70 -9.14 18.10
CA ILE A 105 -25.90 -10.22 18.67
C ILE A 105 -26.39 -10.53 20.10
N GLU A 106 -26.46 -11.83 20.42
CA GLU A 106 -26.77 -12.31 21.78
C GLU A 106 -25.61 -13.05 22.44
N GLU A 107 -24.69 -13.61 21.67
CA GLU A 107 -23.60 -14.42 22.20
C GLU A 107 -22.32 -14.26 21.38
N LEU A 108 -21.20 -14.17 22.09
CA LEU A 108 -19.84 -14.18 21.54
C LEU A 108 -19.17 -15.50 21.94
N ARG A 109 -18.41 -16.08 21.02
CA ARG A 109 -17.62 -17.29 21.25
C ARG A 109 -16.26 -17.18 20.58
N TRP A 110 -15.20 -17.52 21.31
CA TRP A 110 -13.88 -17.75 20.71
C TRP A 110 -13.79 -19.17 20.18
N VAL A 111 -13.46 -19.32 18.91
CA VAL A 111 -13.43 -20.58 18.18
C VAL A 111 -12.00 -20.87 17.75
N GLU A 112 -11.53 -22.10 17.96
CA GLU A 112 -10.19 -22.51 17.53
C GLU A 112 -10.08 -22.51 15.98
N PRO A 113 -8.91 -22.18 15.39
CA PRO A 113 -8.72 -22.17 13.94
C PRO A 113 -9.00 -23.50 13.23
N ASP A 114 -8.97 -24.61 13.94
CA ASP A 114 -9.24 -25.97 13.44
C ASP A 114 -10.62 -26.51 13.84
N ALA A 115 -11.49 -25.67 14.40
CA ALA A 115 -12.81 -26.06 14.84
C ALA A 115 -13.71 -26.55 13.70
N THR A 116 -14.43 -27.64 13.94
CA THR A 116 -15.36 -28.26 12.97
C THR A 116 -16.79 -28.34 13.50
N ASP A 117 -17.15 -27.55 14.50
CA ASP A 117 -18.45 -27.66 15.18
C ASP A 117 -19.62 -27.45 14.21
N ALA A 118 -20.68 -28.26 14.40
CA ALA A 118 -21.85 -28.26 13.51
C ALA A 118 -22.71 -26.99 13.66
N ASP A 119 -22.55 -26.25 14.75
CA ASP A 119 -23.21 -24.98 15.02
C ASP A 119 -22.44 -23.78 14.43
N LEU A 120 -21.32 -23.98 13.73
CA LEU A 120 -20.67 -22.93 12.94
C LEU A 120 -21.35 -22.76 11.58
N ALA A 121 -21.46 -21.52 11.13
CA ALA A 121 -21.90 -21.18 9.78
C ALA A 121 -20.96 -21.77 8.72
N PRO A 122 -21.49 -22.25 7.57
CA PRO A 122 -20.66 -22.83 6.51
C PRO A 122 -19.51 -21.92 6.05
N LEU A 123 -19.75 -20.61 5.97
CA LEU A 123 -18.69 -19.63 5.64
C LEU A 123 -17.53 -19.67 6.63
N LEU A 124 -17.83 -19.71 7.93
CA LEU A 124 -16.82 -19.76 8.98
C LEU A 124 -16.07 -21.09 8.96
N ARG A 125 -16.81 -22.19 9.05
CA ARG A 125 -16.23 -23.54 9.18
C ARG A 125 -15.49 -23.99 7.93
N ASP A 126 -16.14 -23.91 6.76
CA ASP A 126 -15.70 -24.60 5.54
C ASP A 126 -14.78 -23.73 4.67
N HIS A 127 -14.64 -22.44 5.00
CA HIS A 127 -13.83 -21.51 4.21
C HIS A 127 -12.87 -20.69 5.07
N VAL A 128 -13.39 -19.93 6.03
CA VAL A 128 -12.56 -18.94 6.76
C VAL A 128 -11.60 -19.60 7.73
N LEU A 129 -12.05 -20.53 8.58
CA LEU A 129 -11.16 -21.26 9.49
C LEU A 129 -10.08 -22.03 8.71
N LEU A 130 -10.45 -22.68 7.59
CA LEU A 130 -9.48 -23.36 6.73
C LEU A 130 -8.46 -22.41 6.10
N ALA A 131 -8.90 -21.22 5.65
CA ALA A 131 -8.00 -20.22 5.09
C ALA A 131 -7.02 -19.68 6.13
N LEU A 132 -7.44 -19.59 7.40
CA LEU A 132 -6.62 -19.09 8.51
C LEU A 132 -5.67 -20.16 9.07
N ALA A 133 -6.08 -21.43 9.06
CA ALA A 133 -5.25 -22.56 9.47
C ALA A 133 -4.25 -22.99 8.38
N ALA A 134 -4.38 -22.47 7.15
CA ALA A 134 -3.50 -22.80 6.05
C ALA A 134 -2.05 -22.41 6.37
N ARG A 135 -1.18 -23.42 6.49
CA ARG A 135 0.26 -23.25 6.58
C ARG A 135 0.90 -23.40 5.22
N VAL A 136 1.76 -22.46 4.86
CA VAL A 136 2.45 -22.45 3.57
C VAL A 136 3.94 -22.36 3.80
N THR A 137 4.68 -23.32 3.25
CA THR A 137 6.13 -23.21 3.14
C THR A 137 6.46 -22.50 1.84
N VAL A 138 7.24 -21.42 1.87
CA VAL A 138 7.69 -20.69 0.69
C VAL A 138 9.17 -20.98 0.46
N VAL A 139 9.49 -21.61 -0.66
CA VAL A 139 10.86 -21.99 -1.03
C VAL A 139 11.35 -21.10 -2.16
N GLY A 140 12.46 -20.41 -1.89
CA GLY A 140 13.23 -19.67 -2.87
C GLY A 140 13.88 -20.58 -3.90
N VAL A 141 13.84 -20.18 -5.16
CA VAL A 141 14.43 -20.89 -6.30
C VAL A 141 15.34 -19.94 -7.06
N GLY A 142 16.60 -20.35 -7.25
CA GLY A 142 17.56 -19.63 -8.09
C GLY A 142 17.13 -19.59 -9.56
N ALA A 143 17.74 -18.69 -10.34
CA ALA A 143 17.51 -18.66 -11.79
C ALA A 143 17.99 -19.96 -12.48
N ASP A 144 18.91 -20.70 -11.86
CA ASP A 144 19.39 -22.02 -12.25
C ASP A 144 18.40 -23.16 -11.94
N GLY A 145 17.25 -22.85 -11.34
CA GLY A 145 16.22 -23.82 -10.97
C GLY A 145 16.51 -24.60 -9.69
N ARG A 146 17.57 -24.27 -8.93
CA ARG A 146 17.86 -24.93 -7.67
C ARG A 146 17.01 -24.33 -6.54
N PRO A 147 16.12 -25.11 -5.90
CA PRO A 147 15.41 -24.65 -4.71
C PRO A 147 16.33 -24.66 -3.49
N ALA A 148 16.11 -23.74 -2.55
CA ALA A 148 16.83 -23.71 -1.27
C ALA A 148 16.55 -24.96 -0.40
N ALA A 149 15.35 -25.52 -0.52
CA ALA A 149 14.91 -26.71 0.21
C ALA A 149 14.34 -27.76 -0.77
N PRO A 150 15.18 -28.48 -1.54
CA PRO A 150 14.74 -29.43 -2.56
C PRO A 150 13.87 -30.55 -1.99
N ASP A 151 14.15 -31.03 -0.78
CA ASP A 151 13.39 -32.10 -0.15
C ASP A 151 11.95 -31.66 0.20
N LEU A 152 11.76 -30.40 0.61
CA LEU A 152 10.43 -29.84 0.85
C LEU A 152 9.64 -29.70 -0.45
N VAL A 153 10.29 -29.26 -1.53
CA VAL A 153 9.67 -29.17 -2.86
C VAL A 153 9.30 -30.56 -3.39
N ALA A 154 10.17 -31.56 -3.22
CA ALA A 154 9.91 -32.93 -3.64
C ALA A 154 8.81 -33.60 -2.80
N GLY A 155 8.78 -33.30 -1.51
CA GLY A 155 7.80 -33.82 -0.56
C GLY A 155 6.44 -33.12 -0.59
N ALA A 156 6.30 -31.99 -1.29
CA ALA A 156 5.04 -31.24 -1.30
C ALA A 156 3.92 -32.01 -2.00
N ASP A 157 2.72 -31.97 -1.41
CA ASP A 157 1.52 -32.51 -2.05
C ASP A 157 1.00 -31.54 -3.13
N VAL A 158 1.22 -30.23 -2.91
CA VAL A 158 0.85 -29.14 -3.81
C VAL A 158 2.01 -28.16 -3.97
N LEU A 159 2.39 -27.85 -5.21
CA LEU A 159 3.27 -26.73 -5.55
C LEU A 159 2.46 -25.57 -6.14
N LEU A 160 2.60 -24.40 -5.53
CA LEU A 160 2.12 -23.13 -6.07
C LEU A 160 3.32 -22.35 -6.62
N GLY A 161 3.18 -21.70 -7.77
CA GLY A 161 4.30 -20.94 -8.33
C GLY A 161 3.97 -20.21 -9.63
N GLY A 162 4.86 -19.34 -10.07
CA GLY A 162 4.81 -18.85 -11.44
C GLY A 162 5.12 -19.99 -12.40
N ALA A 163 4.54 -20.01 -13.61
CA ALA A 163 4.77 -21.08 -14.59
C ALA A 163 6.27 -21.40 -14.77
N ARG A 164 7.11 -20.37 -14.91
CA ARG A 164 8.57 -20.50 -14.96
C ARG A 164 9.16 -21.28 -13.78
N HIS A 165 8.72 -21.03 -12.54
CA HIS A 165 9.25 -21.74 -11.37
C HIS A 165 8.80 -23.20 -11.35
N LEU A 166 7.56 -23.47 -11.74
CA LEU A 166 7.02 -24.83 -11.81
C LEU A 166 7.75 -25.67 -12.87
N ASP A 167 8.14 -25.05 -13.98
CA ASP A 167 8.89 -25.70 -15.06
C ASP A 167 10.36 -25.96 -14.69
N LEU A 168 10.92 -25.16 -13.77
CA LEU A 168 12.32 -25.28 -13.33
C LEU A 168 12.57 -26.42 -12.33
N VAL A 169 11.54 -26.86 -11.60
CA VAL A 169 11.70 -27.90 -10.57
C VAL A 169 11.27 -29.29 -11.10
N PRO A 170 12.01 -30.37 -10.76
CA PRO A 170 11.74 -31.72 -11.27
C PRO A 170 10.31 -32.19 -11.02
N LEU A 171 9.67 -32.86 -11.98
CA LEU A 171 8.33 -33.43 -11.83
C LEU A 171 8.31 -34.55 -10.79
N VAL A 172 7.33 -34.52 -9.88
CA VAL A 172 7.09 -35.57 -8.88
C VAL A 172 5.73 -36.22 -9.16
N PRO A 173 5.64 -37.55 -9.35
CA PRO A 173 4.37 -38.24 -9.57
C PRO A 173 3.36 -37.98 -8.44
N GLY A 174 2.12 -37.64 -8.80
CA GLY A 174 1.04 -37.38 -7.83
C GLY A 174 1.04 -35.99 -7.20
N GLN A 175 2.11 -35.20 -7.40
CA GLN A 175 2.17 -33.82 -6.93
C GLN A 175 1.27 -32.91 -7.76
N VAL A 176 0.40 -32.14 -7.11
CA VAL A 176 -0.45 -31.15 -7.78
C VAL A 176 0.36 -29.88 -8.02
N ARG A 177 0.36 -29.36 -9.25
CA ARG A 177 1.06 -28.11 -9.61
C ARG A 177 0.06 -27.08 -10.07
N ARG A 178 0.07 -25.90 -9.44
CA ARG A 178 -0.86 -24.81 -9.75
C ARG A 178 -0.10 -23.52 -10.03
N PRO A 179 -0.33 -22.87 -11.18
CA PRO A 179 0.15 -21.53 -11.39
C PRO A 179 -0.50 -20.57 -10.38
N TRP A 180 0.14 -19.44 -10.13
CA TRP A 180 -0.48 -18.36 -9.34
C TRP A 180 -1.87 -17.98 -9.88
N PRO A 181 -2.87 -17.75 -9.01
CA PRO A 181 -4.18 -17.27 -9.43
C PRO A 181 -4.08 -15.85 -9.99
N SER A 182 -5.06 -15.48 -10.81
CA SER A 182 -5.21 -14.12 -11.34
C SER A 182 -6.66 -13.67 -11.12
N PRO A 183 -6.91 -12.56 -10.40
CA PRO A 183 -5.93 -11.72 -9.70
C PRO A 183 -5.30 -12.42 -8.48
N LEU A 184 -4.02 -12.13 -8.22
CA LEU A 184 -3.20 -12.86 -7.23
C LEU A 184 -3.77 -12.81 -5.82
N ARG A 185 -3.83 -11.62 -5.20
CA ARG A 185 -4.27 -11.46 -3.80
C ARG A 185 -5.69 -12.00 -3.57
N PRO A 186 -6.71 -11.66 -4.39
CA PRO A 186 -8.07 -12.16 -4.20
C PRO A 186 -8.21 -13.68 -4.33
N GLY A 187 -7.46 -14.29 -5.25
CA GLY A 187 -7.55 -15.73 -5.50
C GLY A 187 -6.72 -16.60 -4.55
N LEU A 188 -5.76 -16.03 -3.82
CA LEU A 188 -4.78 -16.80 -3.05
C LEU A 188 -5.40 -17.52 -1.86
N ALA A 189 -6.27 -16.85 -1.09
CA ALA A 189 -6.94 -17.49 0.05
C ALA A 189 -7.82 -18.65 -0.37
N ALA A 190 -8.60 -18.47 -1.44
CA ALA A 190 -9.46 -19.52 -2.00
C ALA A 190 -8.63 -20.71 -2.52
N GLU A 191 -7.49 -20.45 -3.17
CA GLU A 191 -6.61 -21.51 -3.66
C GLU A 191 -5.95 -22.29 -2.50
N LEU A 192 -5.57 -21.61 -1.43
CA LEU A 192 -5.03 -22.26 -0.23
C LEU A 192 -6.09 -23.10 0.49
N ALA A 193 -7.32 -22.60 0.62
CA ALA A 193 -8.42 -23.32 1.25
C ALA A 193 -8.74 -24.65 0.52
N ARG A 194 -8.66 -24.69 -0.83
CA ARG A 194 -8.83 -25.91 -1.64
C ARG A 194 -7.81 -27.01 -1.34
N HIS A 195 -6.72 -26.65 -0.69
CA HIS A 195 -5.61 -27.53 -0.37
C HIS A 195 -5.38 -27.66 1.13
N SER A 196 -6.39 -27.34 1.94
CA SER A 196 -6.36 -27.55 3.37
C SER A 196 -6.04 -29.00 3.74
N GLY A 197 -5.25 -29.17 4.81
CA GLY A 197 -4.75 -30.47 5.27
C GLY A 197 -3.63 -31.09 4.41
N ARG A 198 -3.20 -30.42 3.34
CA ARG A 198 -2.11 -30.88 2.46
C ARG A 198 -0.85 -30.04 2.69
N ARG A 199 0.31 -30.62 2.39
CA ARG A 199 1.59 -29.89 2.41
C ARG A 199 1.70 -29.02 1.18
N VAL A 200 1.42 -27.72 1.34
CA VAL A 200 1.50 -26.71 0.28
C VAL A 200 2.86 -26.03 0.32
N VAL A 201 3.59 -26.09 -0.80
CA VAL A 201 4.84 -25.35 -0.99
C VAL A 201 4.65 -24.31 -2.10
N ALA A 202 4.95 -23.06 -1.78
CA ALA A 202 4.98 -21.93 -2.70
C ALA A 202 6.40 -21.69 -3.22
N LEU A 203 6.59 -21.61 -4.54
CA LEU A 203 7.89 -21.32 -5.15
C LEU A 203 8.06 -19.81 -5.38
N ALA A 204 9.15 -19.25 -4.87
CA ALA A 204 9.51 -17.84 -5.04
C ALA A 204 10.82 -17.68 -5.81
N SER A 205 11.03 -16.53 -6.45
CA SER A 205 12.34 -16.19 -7.04
C SER A 205 13.33 -15.83 -5.93
N GLY A 206 14.47 -16.52 -5.82
CA GLY A 206 15.55 -16.14 -4.90
C GLY A 206 15.08 -16.05 -3.44
N ASP A 207 15.15 -14.85 -2.86
CA ASP A 207 14.60 -14.57 -1.53
C ASP A 207 13.10 -14.23 -1.61
N PRO A 208 12.21 -15.00 -0.96
CA PRO A 208 10.77 -14.75 -0.96
C PRO A 208 10.34 -13.35 -0.51
N LEU A 209 11.16 -12.63 0.26
CA LEU A 209 10.86 -11.30 0.79
C LEU A 209 11.45 -10.14 -0.02
N VAL A 210 12.25 -10.43 -1.06
CA VAL A 210 12.82 -9.39 -1.93
C VAL A 210 11.92 -9.21 -3.16
N SER A 211 10.90 -8.36 -3.03
CA SER A 211 9.86 -8.16 -4.06
C SER A 211 9.20 -9.47 -4.52
N GLY A 212 9.16 -10.47 -3.62
CA GLY A 212 8.64 -11.81 -3.86
C GLY A 212 7.27 -12.07 -3.24
N ILE A 213 6.74 -13.28 -3.46
CA ILE A 213 5.42 -13.71 -2.99
C ILE A 213 5.36 -13.87 -1.46
N GLY A 214 6.50 -14.05 -0.79
CA GLY A 214 6.56 -14.31 0.65
C GLY A 214 5.92 -13.18 1.45
N GLY A 215 6.19 -11.91 1.10
CA GLY A 215 5.56 -10.76 1.76
C GLY A 215 4.04 -10.75 1.61
N THR A 216 3.52 -11.11 0.43
CA THR A 216 2.07 -11.19 0.20
C THR A 216 1.41 -12.33 1.00
N LEU A 217 2.09 -13.48 1.13
CA LEU A 217 1.61 -14.60 1.95
C LEU A 217 1.64 -14.26 3.44
N VAL A 218 2.70 -13.60 3.93
CA VAL A 218 2.80 -13.14 5.32
C VAL A 218 1.72 -12.10 5.63
N ASP A 219 1.49 -11.13 4.73
CA ASP A 219 0.43 -10.13 4.88
C ASP A 219 -0.97 -10.78 4.98
N LEU A 220 -1.20 -11.86 4.24
CA LEU A 220 -2.49 -12.54 4.14
C LEU A 220 -2.74 -13.53 5.29
N LEU A 221 -1.76 -14.36 5.62
CA LEU A 221 -1.91 -15.49 6.54
C LEU A 221 -1.40 -15.18 7.95
N GLY A 222 -0.47 -14.22 8.07
CA GLY A 222 0.32 -13.95 9.27
C GLY A 222 1.68 -14.66 9.22
N ALA A 223 2.66 -14.13 9.96
CA ALA A 223 4.04 -14.64 9.94
C ALA A 223 4.15 -16.08 10.45
N ASP A 224 3.36 -16.47 11.45
CA ASP A 224 3.40 -17.83 12.05
C ASP A 224 2.82 -18.93 11.15
N ALA A 225 2.06 -18.53 10.12
CA ALA A 225 1.48 -19.43 9.13
C ALA A 225 2.39 -19.62 7.90
N VAL A 226 3.48 -18.86 7.79
CA VAL A 226 4.34 -18.84 6.60
C VAL A 226 5.78 -19.19 6.97
N GLU A 227 6.23 -20.36 6.53
CA GLU A 227 7.61 -20.80 6.71
C GLU A 227 8.45 -20.43 5.49
N LEU A 228 9.53 -19.65 5.67
CA LEU A 228 10.33 -19.13 4.56
C LEU A 228 11.69 -19.82 4.45
N HIS A 229 12.01 -20.33 3.27
CA HIS A 229 13.30 -20.95 2.92
C HIS A 229 13.95 -20.15 1.79
N PRO A 230 14.73 -19.09 2.08
CA PRO A 230 15.27 -18.20 1.05
C PRO A 230 16.42 -18.86 0.27
N ALA A 231 16.42 -18.66 -1.05
CA ALA A 231 17.62 -18.80 -1.87
C ALA A 231 18.34 -17.44 -1.96
N VAL A 232 19.57 -17.42 -2.48
CA VAL A 232 20.32 -16.17 -2.68
C VAL A 232 19.51 -15.25 -3.61
N SER A 233 19.24 -14.03 -3.16
CA SER A 233 18.46 -13.06 -3.94
C SER A 233 19.23 -12.51 -5.14
N SER A 234 18.50 -12.09 -6.17
CA SER A 234 19.09 -11.40 -7.32
C SER A 234 19.79 -10.09 -6.93
N VAL A 235 19.33 -9.42 -5.86
CA VAL A 235 19.98 -8.23 -5.27
C VAL A 235 21.36 -8.59 -4.72
N ALA A 236 21.46 -9.67 -3.94
CA ALA A 236 22.74 -10.12 -3.39
C ALA A 236 23.72 -10.52 -4.49
N LEU A 237 23.24 -11.25 -5.51
CA LEU A 237 24.04 -11.61 -6.67
C LEU A 237 24.49 -10.37 -7.46
N ALA A 238 23.59 -9.41 -7.71
CA ALA A 238 23.91 -8.18 -8.43
C ALA A 238 24.97 -7.35 -7.69
N ARG A 239 24.82 -7.18 -6.38
CA ARG A 239 25.84 -6.53 -5.52
C ARG A 239 27.18 -7.23 -5.61
N ALA A 240 27.21 -8.56 -5.55
CA ALA A 240 28.44 -9.34 -5.68
C ALA A 240 29.11 -9.15 -7.05
N ARG A 241 28.34 -9.10 -8.15
CA ARG A 241 28.88 -8.85 -9.50
C ARG A 241 29.36 -7.42 -9.73
N MET A 242 28.73 -6.46 -9.07
CA MET A 242 29.11 -5.05 -9.16
C MET A 242 30.18 -4.65 -8.13
N GLY A 243 30.43 -5.46 -7.10
CA GLY A 243 31.29 -5.11 -5.96
C GLY A 243 30.68 -3.99 -5.11
N TRP A 244 29.35 -3.94 -4.99
CA TRP A 244 28.63 -2.86 -4.33
C TRP A 244 28.19 -3.25 -2.90
N PRO A 245 28.63 -2.51 -1.85
CA PRO A 245 28.17 -2.73 -0.48
C PRO A 245 26.66 -2.54 -0.33
N ALA A 246 26.04 -3.27 0.60
CA ALA A 246 24.61 -3.19 0.83
C ALA A 246 24.19 -1.82 1.41
N GLU A 247 25.04 -1.26 2.26
CA GLU A 247 24.85 -0.06 3.05
C GLU A 247 24.80 1.21 2.18
N THR A 248 25.44 1.16 1.01
CA THR A 248 25.54 2.30 0.08
C THR A 248 24.75 2.09 -1.21
N THR A 249 23.95 1.02 -1.30
CA THR A 249 23.23 0.65 -2.52
C THR A 249 21.73 0.63 -2.27
N ALA A 250 21.01 1.57 -2.88
CA ALA A 250 19.56 1.57 -2.86
C ALA A 250 19.00 0.44 -3.72
N VAL A 251 17.85 -0.12 -3.32
CA VAL A 251 17.13 -1.11 -4.12
C VAL A 251 15.74 -0.56 -4.39
N VAL A 252 15.39 -0.43 -5.66
CA VAL A 252 14.07 0.04 -6.11
C VAL A 252 13.42 -1.09 -6.87
N THR A 253 12.22 -1.47 -6.46
CA THR A 253 11.43 -2.44 -7.22
C THR A 253 10.46 -1.70 -8.13
N VAL A 254 10.52 -2.03 -9.42
CA VAL A 254 9.53 -1.61 -10.41
C VAL A 254 8.69 -2.80 -10.87
N VAL A 255 8.82 -3.96 -10.20
CA VAL A 255 8.01 -5.16 -10.46
C VAL A 255 6.56 -4.86 -10.11
N GLY A 256 5.70 -4.77 -11.12
CA GLY A 256 4.29 -4.40 -10.96
C GLY A 256 4.08 -2.97 -10.41
N ARG A 257 5.07 -2.08 -10.56
CA ARG A 257 5.05 -0.70 -10.07
C ARG A 257 5.54 0.24 -11.16
N ASP A 258 5.19 1.52 -11.05
CA ASP A 258 5.60 2.54 -12.02
C ASP A 258 7.13 2.79 -11.97
N PRO A 259 7.85 2.69 -13.11
CA PRO A 259 9.29 2.98 -13.20
C PRO A 259 9.72 4.37 -12.73
N HIS A 260 8.82 5.36 -12.70
CA HIS A 260 9.11 6.69 -12.17
C HIS A 260 9.61 6.66 -10.71
N ALA A 261 9.32 5.62 -9.94
CA ALA A 261 9.84 5.46 -8.57
C ALA A 261 11.39 5.50 -8.50
N VAL A 262 12.09 5.18 -9.59
CA VAL A 262 13.56 5.30 -9.69
C VAL A 262 14.01 6.77 -9.54
N LEU A 263 13.20 7.74 -9.99
CA LEU A 263 13.54 9.17 -9.96
C LEU A 263 13.65 9.75 -8.54
N ARG A 264 13.15 9.04 -7.51
CA ARG A 264 13.38 9.45 -6.12
C ARG A 264 14.85 9.34 -5.73
N GLU A 265 15.58 8.41 -6.35
CA GLU A 265 16.97 8.09 -6.00
C GLU A 265 18.00 8.97 -6.76
N LEU A 266 17.58 10.00 -7.50
CA LEU A 266 18.50 10.87 -8.25
C LEU A 266 19.44 11.66 -7.34
N ALA A 267 20.68 11.16 -7.21
CA ALA A 267 21.82 11.88 -6.68
C ALA A 267 23.09 11.51 -7.46
N PRO A 268 24.01 12.45 -7.67
CA PRO A 268 25.31 12.16 -8.27
C PRO A 268 26.06 11.08 -7.47
N GLY A 269 26.59 10.09 -8.17
CA GLY A 269 27.35 8.96 -7.61
C GLY A 269 26.51 7.93 -6.85
N ARG A 270 25.19 8.08 -6.79
CA ARG A 270 24.32 7.14 -6.07
C ARG A 270 24.19 5.84 -6.85
N ARG A 271 24.34 4.72 -6.13
CA ARG A 271 24.23 3.36 -6.67
C ARG A 271 22.86 2.79 -6.39
N VAL A 272 22.19 2.35 -7.45
CA VAL A 272 20.81 1.85 -7.38
C VAL A 272 20.71 0.52 -8.11
N LEU A 273 20.11 -0.48 -7.47
CA LEU A 273 19.67 -1.71 -8.12
C LEU A 273 18.16 -1.63 -8.35
N VAL A 274 17.75 -1.78 -9.60
CA VAL A 274 16.36 -1.77 -10.02
C VAL A 274 15.93 -3.21 -10.32
N LEU A 275 14.89 -3.67 -9.61
CA LEU A 275 14.24 -4.95 -9.88
C LEU A 275 13.20 -4.75 -11.00
N SER A 276 13.50 -5.29 -12.18
CA SER A 276 12.76 -5.03 -13.40
C SER A 276 11.48 -5.85 -13.54
N SER A 277 10.46 -5.26 -14.17
CA SER A 277 9.22 -5.96 -14.51
C SER A 277 9.41 -6.92 -15.70
N ASP A 278 10.10 -6.45 -16.73
CA ASP A 278 10.28 -7.17 -18.00
C ASP A 278 11.45 -6.58 -18.82
N GLU A 279 11.69 -7.12 -20.02
CA GLU A 279 12.74 -6.75 -20.96
C GLU A 279 12.76 -5.26 -21.36
N ARG A 280 11.64 -4.56 -21.22
CA ARG A 280 11.48 -3.15 -21.63
C ARG A 280 11.93 -2.19 -20.53
N THR A 281 11.98 -2.65 -19.28
CA THR A 281 12.30 -1.81 -18.12
C THR A 281 13.59 -0.99 -18.30
N PRO A 282 14.72 -1.54 -18.81
CA PRO A 282 15.93 -0.74 -18.98
C PRO A 282 15.78 0.42 -19.95
N ALA A 283 15.06 0.23 -21.06
CA ALA A 283 14.82 1.31 -22.02
C ALA A 283 13.91 2.41 -21.43
N GLU A 284 12.89 2.02 -20.66
CA GLU A 284 12.02 2.96 -19.95
C GLU A 284 12.80 3.78 -18.92
N VAL A 285 13.61 3.12 -18.08
CA VAL A 285 14.46 3.78 -17.07
C VAL A 285 15.50 4.68 -17.74
N ALA A 286 16.15 4.23 -18.83
CA ALA A 286 17.12 5.03 -19.58
C ALA A 286 16.51 6.35 -20.09
N ARG A 287 15.28 6.29 -20.62
CA ARG A 287 14.55 7.48 -21.05
C ARG A 287 14.24 8.41 -19.87
N LEU A 288 13.71 7.87 -18.78
CA LEU A 288 13.40 8.65 -17.57
C LEU A 288 14.65 9.37 -17.00
N LEU A 289 15.79 8.67 -16.94
CA LEU A 289 17.04 9.28 -16.50
C LEU A 289 17.50 10.36 -17.48
N THR A 290 17.41 10.13 -18.78
CA THR A 290 17.78 11.12 -19.80
C THR A 290 16.92 12.38 -19.70
N ASP A 291 15.60 12.22 -19.58
CA ASP A 291 14.64 13.32 -19.40
C ASP A 291 14.93 14.12 -18.12
N ALA A 292 15.41 13.44 -17.06
CA ALA A 292 15.81 14.06 -15.79
C ALA A 292 17.22 14.68 -15.78
N ARG A 293 17.91 14.75 -16.93
CA ARG A 293 19.32 15.20 -17.09
C ARG A 293 20.37 14.28 -16.45
N TYR A 294 20.02 13.00 -16.29
CA TYR A 294 20.88 11.92 -15.80
C TYR A 294 21.32 10.96 -16.92
N GLY A 295 21.30 11.41 -18.19
CA GLY A 295 21.65 10.58 -19.35
C GLY A 295 23.07 10.00 -19.32
N ALA A 296 24.00 10.63 -18.59
CA ALA A 296 25.37 10.14 -18.43
C ALA A 296 25.48 8.92 -17.48
N SER A 297 24.42 8.62 -16.71
CA SER A 297 24.40 7.53 -15.73
C SER A 297 24.80 6.21 -16.37
N ALA A 298 25.74 5.50 -15.74
CA ALA A 298 26.15 4.18 -16.18
C ALA A 298 25.06 3.16 -15.85
N MET A 299 24.73 2.33 -16.83
CA MET A 299 23.73 1.28 -16.74
C MET A 299 24.38 -0.08 -16.98
N THR A 300 24.11 -1.04 -16.10
CA THR A 300 24.49 -2.43 -16.28
C THR A 300 23.27 -3.32 -16.12
N VAL A 301 22.84 -3.99 -17.20
CA VAL A 301 21.82 -5.05 -17.13
C VAL A 301 22.51 -6.37 -16.81
N LEU A 302 22.13 -6.96 -15.69
CA LEU A 302 22.61 -8.25 -15.21
C LEU A 302 21.49 -9.28 -15.37
N GLY A 303 21.57 -10.05 -16.46
CA GLY A 303 20.56 -11.04 -16.83
C GLY A 303 20.83 -12.40 -16.22
N ASP A 304 19.75 -13.13 -15.90
CA ASP A 304 19.77 -14.53 -15.45
C ASP A 304 20.81 -14.84 -14.35
N LEU A 305 20.99 -13.90 -13.40
CA LEU A 305 21.99 -14.01 -12.33
C LEU A 305 21.92 -15.35 -11.59
N GLY A 306 23.05 -16.06 -11.54
CA GLY A 306 23.18 -17.38 -10.92
C GLY A 306 22.86 -18.55 -11.85
N ALA A 307 22.29 -18.33 -13.04
CA ALA A 307 22.05 -19.37 -14.03
C ALA A 307 23.25 -19.57 -14.99
N PRO A 308 23.32 -20.69 -15.71
CA PRO A 308 24.30 -20.88 -16.79
C PRO A 308 24.17 -19.85 -17.92
N THR A 309 22.99 -19.22 -18.08
CA THR A 309 22.73 -18.16 -19.06
C THR A 309 23.00 -16.75 -18.52
N GLU A 310 23.64 -16.63 -17.35
CA GLU A 310 24.00 -15.35 -16.75
C GLU A 310 24.72 -14.45 -17.79
N SER A 311 24.25 -13.21 -17.90
CA SER A 311 24.73 -12.26 -18.91
C SER A 311 24.88 -10.87 -18.34
N ARG A 312 25.72 -10.07 -18.99
CA ARG A 312 26.00 -8.68 -18.61
C ARG A 312 26.06 -7.80 -19.85
N ALA A 313 25.27 -6.73 -19.84
CA ALA A 313 25.33 -5.67 -20.84
C ALA A 313 25.51 -4.31 -20.16
N THR A 314 26.38 -3.47 -20.70
CA THR A 314 26.72 -2.16 -20.12
C THR A 314 26.50 -1.05 -21.14
N GLY A 315 26.06 0.11 -20.68
CA GLY A 315 25.88 1.31 -21.49
C GLY A 315 25.66 2.53 -20.61
N THR A 316 25.20 3.62 -21.22
CA THR A 316 24.71 4.81 -20.50
C THR A 316 23.22 4.96 -20.75
N ALA A 317 22.53 5.72 -19.90
CA ALA A 317 21.12 6.04 -20.12
C ALA A 317 20.87 6.73 -21.46
N ALA A 318 21.72 7.69 -21.85
CA ALA A 318 21.57 8.44 -23.10
C ALA A 318 21.78 7.59 -24.36
N SER A 319 22.56 6.51 -24.26
CA SER A 319 22.93 5.66 -25.39
C SER A 319 22.35 4.24 -25.31
N TRP A 320 21.41 3.98 -24.40
CA TRP A 320 20.89 2.64 -24.18
C TRP A 320 20.09 2.16 -25.40
N ASN A 321 20.60 1.14 -26.07
CA ASN A 321 19.98 0.52 -27.25
C ASN A 321 20.00 -1.03 -27.18
N GLY A 322 20.33 -1.58 -26.00
CA GLY A 322 20.48 -3.02 -25.79
C GLY A 322 19.16 -3.75 -25.57
N THR A 323 19.11 -5.00 -26.02
CA THR A 323 18.08 -5.96 -25.58
C THR A 323 18.43 -6.48 -24.19
N SER A 324 17.41 -6.82 -23.41
CA SER A 324 17.58 -7.33 -22.04
C SER A 324 16.92 -8.69 -21.92
N PRO A 325 17.53 -9.68 -21.24
CA PRO A 325 16.85 -10.92 -20.89
C PRO A 325 15.60 -10.64 -20.06
N ARG A 326 14.60 -11.52 -20.14
CA ARG A 326 13.35 -11.38 -19.39
C ARG A 326 13.56 -11.26 -17.89
N LEU A 327 14.52 -12.04 -17.36
CA LEU A 327 14.91 -12.00 -15.97
C LEU A 327 16.23 -11.25 -15.83
N HIS A 328 16.18 -10.04 -15.27
CA HIS A 328 17.39 -9.26 -15.03
C HIS A 328 17.24 -8.31 -13.84
N VAL A 329 18.38 -7.81 -13.36
CA VAL A 329 18.49 -6.66 -12.45
C VAL A 329 19.24 -5.57 -13.19
N LEU A 330 18.74 -4.34 -13.11
CA LEU A 330 19.40 -3.17 -13.68
C LEU A 330 20.19 -2.46 -12.58
N ALA A 331 21.51 -2.38 -12.75
CA ALA A 331 22.40 -1.64 -11.87
C ALA A 331 22.71 -0.26 -12.47
N LEU A 332 22.53 0.79 -11.67
CA LEU A 332 22.71 2.18 -12.04
C LEU A 332 23.78 2.82 -11.16
N GLU A 333 24.74 3.49 -11.78
CA GLU A 333 25.58 4.50 -11.11
C GLU A 333 25.18 5.86 -11.67
N LEU A 334 24.47 6.64 -10.85
CA LEU A 334 23.77 7.83 -11.30
C LEU A 334 24.74 9.01 -11.50
N ASP A 335 24.68 9.62 -12.68
CA ASP A 335 25.50 10.77 -13.05
C ASP A 335 24.61 11.86 -13.68
N GLY A 336 24.55 13.02 -13.02
CA GLY A 336 23.67 14.12 -13.37
C GLY A 336 23.77 15.27 -12.35
N PRO A 337 23.00 16.35 -12.53
CA PRO A 337 23.02 17.49 -11.62
C PRO A 337 22.29 17.21 -10.30
N VAL A 338 22.52 18.04 -9.29
CA VAL A 338 21.67 18.06 -8.09
C VAL A 338 20.31 18.66 -8.46
N VAL A 339 19.31 17.81 -8.66
CA VAL A 339 17.95 18.18 -9.12
C VAL A 339 16.87 17.98 -8.05
N GLY A 340 17.25 17.45 -6.90
CA GLY A 340 16.34 17.15 -5.81
C GLY A 340 17.04 17.21 -4.46
N SER A 341 16.26 17.00 -3.42
CA SER A 341 16.69 16.95 -2.04
C SER A 341 15.94 15.83 -1.32
N TRP A 342 16.61 15.22 -0.33
CA TRP A 342 15.98 14.33 0.66
C TRP A 342 15.50 15.13 1.87
N ALA A 343 16.02 16.35 2.06
CA ALA A 343 15.39 17.35 2.90
C ALA A 343 14.26 18.04 2.13
N THR A 344 13.34 18.65 2.88
CA THR A 344 12.19 19.36 2.33
C THR A 344 12.56 20.72 1.74
N GLY A 345 11.63 21.35 1.02
CA GLY A 345 11.84 22.65 0.40
C GLY A 345 12.47 22.54 -0.99
N LEU A 346 11.98 21.65 -1.84
CA LEU A 346 12.28 21.69 -3.28
C LEU A 346 11.91 23.08 -3.88
N PRO A 347 12.68 23.61 -4.85
CA PRO A 347 12.31 24.80 -5.60
C PRO A 347 10.89 24.73 -6.18
N ASP A 348 10.20 25.87 -6.28
CA ASP A 348 8.82 25.90 -6.78
C ASP A 348 8.71 25.45 -8.25
N ASP A 349 9.73 25.72 -9.06
CA ASP A 349 9.81 25.31 -10.48
C ASP A 349 10.09 23.82 -10.68
N ALA A 350 10.33 23.06 -9.61
CA ALA A 350 10.34 21.61 -9.64
C ALA A 350 8.92 21.02 -9.79
N PHE A 351 7.87 21.83 -9.61
CA PHE A 351 6.48 21.43 -9.73
C PHE A 351 5.83 22.15 -10.90
N GLU A 352 5.06 21.42 -11.71
CA GLU A 352 4.06 22.03 -12.56
C GLU A 352 3.01 22.73 -11.66
N HIS A 353 2.70 24.00 -11.92
CA HIS A 353 1.69 24.74 -11.15
C HIS A 353 1.10 25.93 -11.95
N ASP A 354 -0.12 26.32 -11.62
CA ASP A 354 -0.83 27.53 -12.11
C ASP A 354 -0.66 28.74 -11.17
N GLY A 355 0.33 28.69 -10.29
CA GLY A 355 0.54 29.67 -9.22
C GLY A 355 -0.06 29.26 -7.88
N GLN A 356 -0.92 28.22 -7.86
CA GLN A 356 -1.43 27.62 -6.63
C GLN A 356 -0.56 26.45 -6.19
N LEU A 357 0.40 26.76 -5.32
CA LEU A 357 1.29 25.82 -4.64
C LEU A 357 1.72 26.43 -3.31
N THR A 358 1.94 25.58 -2.29
CA THR A 358 2.62 26.00 -1.07
C THR A 358 4.07 26.33 -1.40
N LYS A 359 4.40 27.63 -1.32
CA LYS A 359 5.73 28.17 -1.64
C LYS A 359 6.83 27.51 -0.82
N ARG A 360 8.01 27.34 -1.42
CA ARG A 360 9.18 26.63 -0.86
C ARG A 360 9.38 26.82 0.64
N ASP A 361 9.51 28.06 1.10
CA ASP A 361 9.83 28.36 2.50
C ASP A 361 8.69 27.97 3.45
N LEU A 362 7.44 28.22 3.04
CA LEU A 362 6.25 27.85 3.80
C LEU A 362 6.06 26.33 3.83
N ARG A 363 6.34 25.65 2.72
CA ARG A 363 6.29 24.19 2.58
C ARG A 363 7.33 23.52 3.47
N ALA A 364 8.55 24.06 3.54
CA ALA A 364 9.58 23.58 4.45
C ALA A 364 9.14 23.72 5.92
N VAL A 365 8.55 24.86 6.31
CA VAL A 365 8.02 25.08 7.67
C VAL A 365 6.86 24.13 7.98
N ALA A 366 5.94 23.91 7.03
CA ALA A 366 4.82 22.98 7.20
C ALA A 366 5.32 21.55 7.44
N LEU A 367 6.22 21.05 6.59
CA LEU A 367 6.75 19.69 6.72
C LEU A 367 7.57 19.49 8.00
N ALA A 368 8.24 20.54 8.49
CA ALA A 368 8.92 20.49 9.79
C ALA A 368 7.96 20.24 10.96
N ARG A 369 6.68 20.60 10.85
CA ARG A 369 5.63 20.33 11.85
C ARG A 369 4.86 19.04 11.56
N LEU A 370 4.71 18.67 10.29
CA LEU A 370 4.10 17.40 9.90
C LEU A 370 4.98 16.19 10.26
N GLN A 371 6.31 16.35 10.25
CA GLN A 371 7.30 15.38 10.73
C GLN A 371 7.09 13.95 10.14
N PRO A 372 7.32 13.75 8.82
CA PRO A 372 7.15 12.44 8.19
C PRO A 372 7.92 11.33 8.91
N GLN A 373 7.25 10.22 9.24
CA GLN A 373 7.89 8.99 9.73
C GLN A 373 7.63 7.82 8.77
N PRO A 374 8.54 6.83 8.70
CA PRO A 374 8.34 5.63 7.91
C PRO A 374 6.98 4.99 8.14
N GLY A 375 6.25 4.69 7.06
CA GLY A 375 4.98 3.97 7.07
C GLY A 375 3.75 4.85 7.29
N GLN A 376 3.94 6.14 7.59
CA GLN A 376 2.82 7.02 7.92
C GLN A 376 2.07 7.55 6.69
N LEU A 377 0.77 7.75 6.90
CA LEU A 377 -0.17 8.32 5.94
C LEU A 377 -0.40 9.82 6.20
N LEU A 378 -0.21 10.63 5.15
CA LEU A 378 -0.61 12.03 5.09
C LEU A 378 -1.89 12.21 4.27
N TRP A 379 -2.84 12.98 4.79
CA TRP A 379 -3.85 13.63 3.95
C TRP A 379 -3.38 15.02 3.55
N ASP A 380 -3.28 15.29 2.25
CA ASP A 380 -2.99 16.61 1.69
C ASP A 380 -4.29 17.21 1.16
N VAL A 381 -4.96 18.05 1.95
CA VAL A 381 -6.30 18.58 1.65
C VAL A 381 -6.21 19.96 1.02
N GLY A 382 -6.85 20.11 -0.15
CA GLY A 382 -6.68 21.30 -0.97
C GLY A 382 -5.27 21.33 -1.56
N ALA A 383 -4.85 20.20 -2.12
CA ALA A 383 -3.45 19.92 -2.45
C ALA A 383 -2.88 20.84 -3.55
N GLY A 384 -3.70 21.42 -4.42
CA GLY A 384 -3.25 22.29 -5.51
C GLY A 384 -2.31 21.56 -6.46
N ALA A 385 -1.01 21.85 -6.39
CA ALA A 385 0.04 21.16 -7.14
C ALA A 385 0.56 19.86 -6.47
N GLY A 386 0.10 19.53 -5.25
CA GLY A 386 0.50 18.34 -4.49
C GLY A 386 1.85 18.46 -3.79
N SER A 387 2.38 19.67 -3.70
CA SER A 387 3.78 19.89 -3.29
C SER A 387 4.13 19.40 -1.88
N VAL A 388 3.20 19.50 -0.92
CA VAL A 388 3.42 19.03 0.45
C VAL A 388 3.36 17.51 0.50
N GLY A 389 2.31 16.93 -0.10
CA GLY A 389 2.10 15.49 -0.23
C GLY A 389 3.25 14.76 -0.93
N ILE A 390 3.82 15.36 -1.97
CA ILE A 390 4.95 14.81 -2.72
C ILE A 390 6.23 14.82 -1.88
N GLU A 391 6.57 15.94 -1.23
CA GLU A 391 7.77 16.00 -0.39
C GLU A 391 7.67 15.12 0.86
N TRP A 392 6.46 14.93 1.40
CA TRP A 392 6.20 13.92 2.44
C TRP A 392 6.60 12.51 1.99
N MET A 393 6.14 12.08 0.81
CA MET A 393 6.50 10.75 0.28
C MET A 393 7.96 10.62 -0.13
N ARG A 394 8.64 11.74 -0.44
CA ARG A 394 10.08 11.74 -0.73
C ARG A 394 10.93 11.55 0.53
N ALA A 395 10.42 11.88 1.71
CA ALA A 395 11.15 11.75 2.97
C ALA A 395 11.49 10.29 3.30
N HIS A 396 10.60 9.34 2.99
CA HIS A 396 10.86 7.91 3.18
C HIS A 396 10.07 7.04 2.20
N PRO A 397 10.64 5.92 1.68
CA PRO A 397 9.97 5.07 0.70
C PRO A 397 8.63 4.45 1.10
N SER A 398 8.36 4.33 2.40
CA SER A 398 7.10 3.78 2.93
C SER A 398 6.09 4.85 3.34
N CYS A 399 6.43 6.14 3.26
CA CYS A 399 5.45 7.21 3.48
C CYS A 399 4.38 7.16 2.37
N ARG A 400 3.12 7.37 2.75
CA ARG A 400 1.97 7.44 1.84
C ARG A 400 1.30 8.81 1.93
N THR A 401 0.72 9.24 0.82
CA THR A 401 -0.10 10.44 0.75
C THR A 401 -1.38 10.14 -0.02
N VAL A 402 -2.50 10.62 0.50
CA VAL A 402 -3.74 10.79 -0.26
C VAL A 402 -4.01 12.29 -0.40
N ALA A 403 -3.91 12.79 -1.63
CA ALA A 403 -4.16 14.19 -1.96
C ALA A 403 -5.63 14.39 -2.36
N VAL A 404 -6.29 15.38 -1.76
CA VAL A 404 -7.69 15.74 -2.05
C VAL A 404 -7.71 17.08 -2.76
N GLU A 405 -8.22 17.10 -3.99
CA GLU A 405 -8.30 18.30 -4.82
C GLU A 405 -9.63 18.34 -5.59
N ALA A 406 -10.30 19.48 -5.59
CA ALA A 406 -11.62 19.62 -6.20
C ALA A 406 -11.55 19.91 -7.71
N ASP A 407 -10.50 20.59 -8.15
CA ASP A 407 -10.29 20.90 -9.56
C ASP A 407 -9.69 19.69 -10.31
N PRO A 408 -10.36 19.16 -11.36
CA PRO A 408 -9.87 17.97 -12.07
C PRO A 408 -8.53 18.16 -12.79
N GLU A 409 -8.21 19.37 -13.26
CA GLU A 409 -6.94 19.64 -13.94
C GLU A 409 -5.79 19.68 -12.94
N ARG A 410 -5.99 20.31 -11.79
CA ARG A 410 -5.03 20.28 -10.68
C ARG A 410 -4.85 18.87 -10.12
N ALA A 411 -5.93 18.11 -9.97
CA ALA A 411 -5.85 16.69 -9.58
C ALA A 411 -4.98 15.87 -10.56
N ALA A 412 -5.18 16.05 -11.87
CA ALA A 412 -4.32 15.42 -12.88
C ALA A 412 -2.86 15.92 -12.82
N ARG A 413 -2.66 17.20 -12.48
CA ARG A 413 -1.32 17.80 -12.30
C ARG A 413 -0.58 17.20 -11.11
N ILE A 414 -1.27 16.94 -10.01
CA ILE A 414 -0.69 16.27 -8.83
C ILE A 414 -0.08 14.92 -9.25
N ALA A 415 -0.80 14.12 -10.03
CA ALA A 415 -0.30 12.84 -10.52
C ALA A 415 0.96 12.99 -11.41
N ARG A 416 0.98 13.99 -12.31
CA ARG A 416 2.18 14.29 -13.13
C ARG A 416 3.37 14.72 -12.29
N ASN A 417 3.16 15.62 -11.31
CA ASN A 417 4.20 16.06 -10.39
C ASN A 417 4.72 14.90 -9.54
N ALA A 418 3.83 14.05 -9.03
CA ALA A 418 4.19 12.89 -8.24
C ALA A 418 5.06 11.90 -9.03
N ALA A 419 4.71 11.62 -10.29
CA ALA A 419 5.53 10.81 -11.17
C ALA A 419 6.90 11.46 -11.46
N ALA A 420 6.93 12.73 -11.87
CA ALA A 420 8.16 13.46 -12.17
C ALA A 420 9.13 13.55 -10.97
N LEU A 421 8.57 13.61 -9.75
CA LEU A 421 9.32 13.68 -8.50
C LEU A 421 9.47 12.33 -7.80
N GLY A 422 9.25 11.23 -8.52
CA GLY A 422 9.63 9.88 -8.07
C GLY A 422 8.76 9.25 -6.98
N VAL A 423 7.54 9.75 -6.81
CA VAL A 423 6.54 9.21 -5.86
C VAL A 423 5.23 8.86 -6.59
N PRO A 424 5.26 8.07 -7.67
CA PRO A 424 4.08 7.78 -8.50
C PRO A 424 2.96 7.02 -7.77
N ALA A 425 3.23 6.50 -6.57
CA ALA A 425 2.24 5.85 -5.72
C ALA A 425 1.35 6.83 -4.93
N LEU A 426 1.53 8.14 -5.08
CA LEU A 426 0.68 9.15 -4.47
C LEU A 426 -0.75 9.00 -4.99
N GLU A 427 -1.71 8.84 -4.09
CA GLU A 427 -3.12 8.68 -4.42
C GLU A 427 -3.80 10.05 -4.54
N VAL A 428 -4.64 10.24 -5.56
CA VAL A 428 -5.38 11.49 -5.77
C VAL A 428 -6.88 11.21 -5.74
N VAL A 429 -7.58 11.90 -4.84
CA VAL A 429 -9.04 11.88 -4.75
C VAL A 429 -9.60 13.19 -5.29
N THR A 430 -10.21 13.13 -6.47
CA THR A 430 -10.83 14.29 -7.10
C THR A 430 -12.20 14.56 -6.48
N GLY A 431 -12.33 15.68 -5.78
CA GLY A 431 -13.59 16.12 -5.18
C GLY A 431 -13.40 17.15 -4.06
N ARG A 432 -14.51 17.57 -3.46
CA ARG A 432 -14.49 18.63 -2.45
C ARG A 432 -14.51 18.03 -1.03
N ALA A 433 -13.49 18.35 -0.24
CA ALA A 433 -13.49 18.06 1.19
C ALA A 433 -14.54 18.95 1.92
N PRO A 434 -15.18 18.46 3.00
CA PRO A 434 -14.95 17.17 3.66
C PRO A 434 -15.61 15.96 2.98
N GLY A 435 -16.46 16.16 1.97
CA GLY A 435 -17.32 15.12 1.39
C GLY A 435 -16.61 13.92 0.75
N VAL A 436 -15.35 14.10 0.33
CA VAL A 436 -14.53 13.03 -0.27
C VAL A 436 -13.28 12.69 0.56
N LEU A 437 -13.25 13.05 1.84
CA LEU A 437 -12.11 12.69 2.69
C LEU A 437 -11.96 11.15 2.73
N PRO A 438 -10.72 10.63 2.68
CA PRO A 438 -10.47 9.19 2.64
C PRO A 438 -11.05 8.44 3.84
N ALA A 439 -11.23 7.13 3.67
CA ALA A 439 -11.71 6.24 4.75
C ALA A 439 -10.61 5.88 5.75
N GLU A 440 -9.38 5.62 5.26
CA GLU A 440 -8.23 5.27 6.10
C GLU A 440 -7.79 6.45 6.96
N ALA A 441 -7.74 6.26 8.28
CA ALA A 441 -7.36 7.29 9.24
C ALA A 441 -5.89 7.73 9.04
N PRO A 442 -5.60 9.05 8.94
CA PRO A 442 -4.25 9.53 8.70
C PRO A 442 -3.43 9.64 9.99
N ASP A 443 -2.11 9.58 9.84
CA ASP A 443 -1.14 9.94 10.89
C ASP A 443 -0.84 11.44 10.88
N ALA A 444 -1.00 12.10 9.72
CA ALA A 444 -0.87 13.53 9.58
C ALA A 444 -1.88 14.11 8.59
N VAL A 445 -2.29 15.35 8.80
CA VAL A 445 -3.16 16.09 7.88
C VAL A 445 -2.53 17.46 7.62
N PHE A 446 -2.42 17.81 6.34
CA PHE A 446 -2.15 19.16 5.89
C PHE A 446 -3.40 19.74 5.24
N VAL A 447 -3.78 20.96 5.60
CA VAL A 447 -4.86 21.72 4.96
C VAL A 447 -4.28 22.98 4.36
N GLY A 448 -4.04 22.95 3.04
CA GLY A 448 -3.48 24.08 2.28
C GLY A 448 -4.55 25.00 1.68
N GLY A 449 -5.76 24.48 1.46
CA GLY A 449 -6.87 25.23 0.87
C GLY A 449 -8.22 24.80 1.44
N GLY A 450 -9.18 25.73 1.45
CA GLY A 450 -10.55 25.45 1.84
C GLY A 450 -10.78 25.18 3.33
N ALA A 451 -9.86 25.58 4.21
CA ALA A 451 -9.97 25.38 5.67
C ALA A 451 -11.29 25.88 6.28
N THR A 452 -11.88 26.93 5.70
CA THR A 452 -13.17 27.51 6.11
C THR A 452 -14.40 26.73 5.62
N ALA A 453 -14.22 25.64 4.86
CA ALA A 453 -15.31 24.77 4.49
C ALA A 453 -15.99 24.20 5.76
N PRO A 454 -17.33 24.28 5.87
CA PRO A 454 -18.04 23.85 7.07
C PRO A 454 -17.69 22.41 7.47
N GLY A 455 -17.29 22.23 8.73
CA GLY A 455 -16.97 20.93 9.32
C GLY A 455 -15.66 20.27 8.85
N LEU A 456 -14.87 20.92 7.98
CA LEU A 456 -13.65 20.31 7.46
C LEU A 456 -12.61 20.03 8.55
N LEU A 457 -12.25 21.05 9.34
CA LEU A 457 -11.24 20.87 10.40
C LEU A 457 -11.72 19.89 11.47
N ASP A 458 -13.01 19.90 11.82
CA ASP A 458 -13.59 18.95 12.77
C ASP A 458 -13.50 17.51 12.25
N ALA A 459 -13.81 17.28 10.98
CA ALA A 459 -13.67 15.97 10.35
C ALA A 459 -12.21 15.48 10.33
N CYS A 460 -11.26 16.38 10.03
CA CYS A 460 -9.84 16.05 10.07
C CYS A 460 -9.36 15.69 11.48
N VAL A 461 -9.72 16.49 12.50
CA VAL A 461 -9.35 16.24 13.91
C VAL A 461 -9.95 14.93 14.42
N ALA A 462 -11.21 14.66 14.08
CA ALA A 462 -11.89 13.44 14.49
C ALA A 462 -11.20 12.18 13.93
N ARG A 463 -10.83 12.19 12.64
CA ARG A 463 -10.26 11.03 11.96
C ARG A 463 -8.75 10.85 12.15
N LEU A 464 -8.04 11.88 12.60
CA LEU A 464 -6.61 11.79 12.88
C LEU A 464 -6.34 10.71 13.94
N ARG A 465 -5.36 9.82 13.68
CA ARG A 465 -4.92 8.80 14.64
C ARG A 465 -4.41 9.43 15.95
N PRO A 466 -4.47 8.75 17.10
CA PRO A 466 -3.81 9.21 18.32
C PRO A 466 -2.33 9.52 18.08
N GLY A 467 -1.84 10.63 18.64
CA GLY A 467 -0.48 11.14 18.35
C GLY A 467 -0.30 11.76 16.95
N GLY A 468 -1.36 11.83 16.14
CA GLY A 468 -1.31 12.39 14.79
C GLY A 468 -1.18 13.92 14.78
N ARG A 469 -0.71 14.46 13.65
CA ARG A 469 -0.34 15.89 13.51
C ARG A 469 -1.22 16.59 12.46
N LEU A 470 -1.73 17.76 12.79
CA LEU A 470 -2.49 18.63 11.88
C LEU A 470 -1.71 19.93 11.64
N VAL A 471 -1.56 20.33 10.39
CA VAL A 471 -1.02 21.63 9.99
C VAL A 471 -1.97 22.30 9.02
N VAL A 472 -2.33 23.56 9.29
CA VAL A 472 -3.23 24.36 8.45
C VAL A 472 -2.54 25.67 8.10
N HIS A 473 -2.60 26.05 6.81
CA HIS A 473 -2.14 27.35 6.33
C HIS A 473 -3.34 28.26 6.02
N GLY A 474 -3.28 29.49 6.53
CA GLY A 474 -4.29 30.53 6.30
C GLY A 474 -3.67 31.80 5.74
N VAL A 475 -4.29 32.32 4.67
CA VAL A 475 -3.86 33.57 3.99
C VAL A 475 -4.94 34.64 3.96
N THR A 476 -6.17 34.30 4.35
CA THR A 476 -7.30 35.23 4.42
C THR A 476 -7.66 35.50 5.87
N ILE A 477 -8.26 36.66 6.14
CA ILE A 477 -8.66 37.05 7.50
C ILE A 477 -9.63 36.02 8.09
N GLU A 478 -10.57 35.50 7.31
CA GLU A 478 -11.53 34.48 7.75
C GLU A 478 -10.82 33.19 8.19
N THR A 479 -9.77 32.80 7.46
CA THR A 479 -8.97 31.63 7.84
C THR A 479 -8.14 31.96 9.09
N GLU A 480 -7.56 33.15 9.19
CA GLU A 480 -6.80 33.56 10.38
C GLU A 480 -7.67 33.60 11.65
N VAL A 481 -8.91 34.08 11.57
CA VAL A 481 -9.87 34.04 12.68
C VAL A 481 -10.15 32.59 13.08
N LEU A 482 -10.46 31.72 12.11
CA LEU A 482 -10.67 30.29 12.36
C LEU A 482 -9.45 29.65 13.04
N LEU A 483 -8.23 29.94 12.59
CA LEU A 483 -7.01 29.39 13.19
C LEU A 483 -6.78 29.91 14.62
N ALA A 484 -7.09 31.18 14.88
CA ALA A 484 -7.00 31.75 16.22
C ALA A 484 -8.01 31.11 17.19
N GLU A 485 -9.24 30.86 16.74
CA GLU A 485 -10.27 30.13 17.50
C GLU A 485 -9.81 28.70 17.81
N ARG A 486 -9.33 27.96 16.81
CA ARG A 486 -8.84 26.58 17.02
C ARG A 486 -7.62 26.52 17.93
N TYR A 487 -6.72 27.49 17.85
CA TYR A 487 -5.61 27.60 18.79
C TYR A 487 -6.09 27.89 20.21
N ALA A 488 -7.09 28.77 20.39
CA ALA A 488 -7.65 29.05 21.70
C ALA A 488 -8.32 27.81 22.32
N ASP A 489 -9.01 27.02 21.50
CA ASP A 489 -9.76 25.84 21.95
C ASP A 489 -8.87 24.62 22.20
N LEU A 490 -7.90 24.36 21.32
CA LEU A 490 -7.13 23.10 21.28
C LEU A 490 -5.64 23.27 21.59
N GLY A 491 -5.14 24.51 21.68
CA GLY A 491 -3.72 24.81 21.84
C GLY A 491 -2.88 24.54 20.58
N GLY A 492 -1.65 24.07 20.78
CA GLY A 492 -0.68 23.83 19.70
C GLY A 492 0.25 25.03 19.45
N GLU A 493 0.68 25.21 18.21
CA GLU A 493 1.51 26.33 17.76
C GLU A 493 0.75 27.18 16.74
N LEU A 494 0.59 28.48 17.02
CA LEU A 494 0.09 29.46 16.03
C LEU A 494 1.23 30.39 15.64
N THR A 495 1.68 30.29 14.40
CA THR A 495 2.85 31.02 13.88
C THR A 495 2.45 31.87 12.68
N ARG A 496 2.94 33.11 12.62
CA ARG A 496 2.80 33.97 11.44
C ARG A 496 4.15 34.06 10.73
N VAL A 497 4.19 33.68 9.45
CA VAL A 497 5.42 33.60 8.66
C VAL A 497 5.38 34.62 7.52
N GLY A 498 6.30 35.59 7.57
CA GLY A 498 6.57 36.52 6.48
C GLY A 498 7.89 36.16 5.80
N VAL A 499 7.90 36.20 4.47
CA VAL A 499 9.10 35.93 3.66
C VAL A 499 9.25 37.05 2.65
N GLU A 500 10.46 37.55 2.48
CA GLU A 500 10.79 38.57 1.48
C GLU A 500 11.94 38.07 0.62
N HIS A 501 11.86 38.31 -0.69
CA HIS A 501 12.92 37.94 -1.62
C HIS A 501 13.48 39.17 -2.32
N ALA A 502 14.79 39.16 -2.57
CA ALA A 502 15.43 40.16 -3.38
C ALA A 502 14.89 40.11 -4.82
N ALA A 503 14.44 41.26 -5.34
CA ALA A 503 14.01 41.42 -6.73
C ALA A 503 14.51 42.76 -7.30
N PRO A 504 14.64 42.90 -8.62
CA PRO A 504 14.99 44.17 -9.24
C PRO A 504 13.95 45.26 -8.99
N ILE A 505 14.42 46.46 -8.65
CA ILE A 505 13.65 47.72 -8.61
C ILE A 505 14.41 48.72 -9.49
N GLY A 506 14.01 48.83 -10.77
CA GLY A 506 14.81 49.55 -11.77
C GLY A 506 16.19 48.90 -11.94
N SER A 507 17.26 49.68 -11.71
CA SER A 507 18.65 49.19 -11.73
C SER A 507 19.16 48.68 -10.38
N PHE A 508 18.35 48.78 -9.32
CA PHE A 508 18.73 48.39 -7.95
C PHE A 508 18.04 47.08 -7.53
N THR A 509 18.38 46.59 -6.35
CA THR A 509 17.75 45.42 -5.72
C THR A 509 17.00 45.87 -4.48
N GLY A 510 15.76 45.41 -4.33
CA GLY A 510 14.98 45.63 -3.11
C GLY A 510 14.22 44.37 -2.70
N TRP A 511 13.61 44.44 -1.53
CA TRP A 511 12.82 43.33 -0.98
C TRP A 511 11.40 43.36 -1.56
N THR A 512 10.98 42.22 -2.13
CA THR A 512 9.59 41.97 -2.50
C THR A 512 8.98 41.05 -1.45
N PRO A 513 8.03 41.55 -0.63
CA PRO A 513 7.35 40.70 0.35
C PRO A 513 6.39 39.73 -0.33
N ALA A 514 6.45 38.47 0.07
CA ALA A 514 5.41 37.50 -0.22
C ALA A 514 4.21 37.72 0.71
N ARG A 515 3.06 37.15 0.35
CA ARG A 515 1.89 37.15 1.26
C ARG A 515 2.27 36.43 2.55
N THR A 516 2.06 37.10 3.67
CA THR A 516 2.23 36.49 5.00
C THR A 516 1.24 35.36 5.18
N VAL A 517 1.69 34.25 5.77
CA VAL A 517 0.85 33.08 6.03
C VAL A 517 0.80 32.80 7.52
N THR A 518 -0.42 32.62 8.03
CA THR A 518 -0.64 32.14 9.40
C THR A 518 -0.73 30.62 9.36
N GLN A 519 0.15 29.95 10.09
CA GLN A 519 0.17 28.51 10.24
C GLN A 519 -0.30 28.14 11.64
N TRP A 520 -1.28 27.25 11.73
CA TRP A 520 -1.60 26.56 12.97
C TRP A 520 -1.13 25.11 12.87
N SER A 521 -0.43 24.64 13.90
CA SER A 521 -0.01 23.25 14.04
C SER A 521 -0.50 22.70 15.37
N TRP A 522 -1.06 21.51 15.33
CA TRP A 522 -1.62 20.84 16.50
C TRP A 522 -1.34 19.34 16.45
N SER A 523 -1.22 18.71 17.60
CA SER A 523 -1.07 17.26 17.72
C SER A 523 -2.18 16.69 18.58
N LYS A 524 -2.79 15.61 18.11
CA LYS A 524 -3.80 14.87 18.88
C LYS A 524 -3.10 14.15 20.02
N HIS A 525 -3.66 14.25 21.23
CA HIS A 525 -3.14 13.51 22.37
C HIS A 525 -3.11 12.00 22.05
N PRO A 526 -2.05 11.29 22.47
CA PRO A 526 -1.88 9.86 22.24
C PRO A 526 -2.90 9.01 23.00
#